data_AF-A0A6J6J653-F1
#
_entry.id   AF-A0A6J6J653-F1
#
_cell.length_a   1.000
_cell.length_b   1.000
_cell.length_c   1.000
_cell.angle_alpha   90.00
_cell.angle_beta   90.00
_cell.angle_gamma   90.00
#
_symmetry.space_group_name_H-M   'P 1'
#
loop_
_entity.id
_entity.type
_entity.pdbx_description
1 polymer ?
#
loop_
_entity_poly.entity_id
_entity_poly.type
_entity_poly.pdbx_seq_one_letter_code
_entity_poly.pdbx_strand_id
1 'polypeptide(L)'
;MAGKDLEKGSEAEGFEHEFESGLAVIPPDKIKDPGLEPHRVRMTDKSPAKAKNAEIQVAALFMVSVVGSFFALWAYVAFPITEDLSTVRANNLFLGLGMTLSLLGIGIGAVHWAKTLMPDFEVTEARHQTRGSDDVRARAVEIVKLADSESGFSRRKLIRRTLYGALALFPLPALIVFGDLGPQVGNSLRQTMWKAGTRLTKDPTGVPIKASDVTLGSVFHVIPEGLAEMHEHKLEEKAKAAVLLVRLNQLDLKEDPEKTGWSYDGIVAYSKICTHVGCPVALYEQHTHHLLCPCHQSTFDVTEHCKVVFGPAARPLPQLPITVDAEGYLIAQSDFLEPVGPSFWER
;
A
#
# COMPACT_ATOMS: atom_id res chain seq x y z
N MET A 1 -13.80 -16.75 -76.07
CA MET A 1 -13.15 -18.06 -75.80
C MET A 1 -12.35 -17.89 -74.53
N ALA A 2 -13.03 -18.09 -73.39
CA ALA A 2 -12.98 -19.32 -72.57
C ALA A 2 -12.00 -19.03 -71.41
N GLY A 3 -12.48 -18.60 -70.23
CA GLY A 3 -13.53 -19.24 -69.44
C GLY A 3 -12.83 -20.24 -68.53
N LYS A 4 -12.37 -19.76 -67.37
CA LYS A 4 -11.85 -20.62 -66.31
C LYS A 4 -12.82 -20.49 -65.15
N ASP A 5 -13.76 -21.43 -65.15
CA ASP A 5 -14.76 -21.64 -64.13
C ASP A 5 -14.07 -21.84 -62.78
N LEU A 6 -14.27 -20.89 -61.87
CA LEU A 6 -14.11 -21.14 -60.46
C LEU A 6 -15.33 -21.95 -60.05
N GLU A 7 -15.18 -23.28 -60.09
CA GLU A 7 -16.13 -24.20 -59.47
C GLU A 7 -16.38 -23.73 -58.04
N LYS A 8 -17.63 -23.32 -57.79
CA LYS A 8 -18.21 -23.27 -56.46
C LYS A 8 -18.10 -24.67 -55.88
N GLY A 9 -17.03 -24.90 -55.12
CA GLY A 9 -16.96 -26.03 -54.20
C GLY A 9 -18.21 -25.98 -53.34
N SER A 10 -19.01 -27.04 -53.47
CA SER A 10 -20.23 -27.29 -52.73
C SER A 10 -20.08 -26.86 -51.28
N GLU A 11 -21.08 -26.15 -50.77
CA GLU A 11 -21.34 -25.96 -49.35
C GLU A 11 -21.22 -27.31 -48.65
N ALA A 12 -20.02 -27.63 -48.16
CA ALA A 12 -19.86 -28.57 -47.09
C ALA A 12 -20.38 -27.81 -45.89
N GLU A 13 -21.68 -27.94 -45.64
CA GLU A 13 -22.27 -27.77 -44.31
C GLU A 13 -21.30 -28.44 -43.35
N GLY A 14 -20.50 -27.62 -42.67
CA GLY A 14 -19.65 -28.08 -41.60
C GLY A 14 -20.61 -28.65 -40.58
N PHE A 15 -20.65 -29.97 -40.49
CA PHE A 15 -21.32 -30.66 -39.40
C PHE A 15 -20.61 -30.25 -38.11
N GLU A 16 -20.97 -29.07 -37.59
CA GLU A 16 -20.80 -28.77 -36.18
C GLU A 16 -21.53 -29.88 -35.45
N HIS A 17 -20.79 -30.70 -34.70
CA HIS A 17 -21.39 -31.71 -33.87
C HIS A 17 -22.30 -31.00 -32.87
N GLU A 18 -23.62 -31.14 -33.01
CA GLU A 18 -24.56 -30.79 -31.95
C GLU A 18 -24.24 -31.69 -30.76
N PHE A 19 -23.60 -31.14 -29.73
CA PHE A 19 -23.42 -31.82 -28.47
C PHE A 19 -24.71 -31.68 -27.68
N GLU A 20 -25.28 -32.79 -27.19
CA GLU A 20 -26.27 -32.71 -26.11
C GLU A 20 -25.69 -31.83 -25.01
N SER A 21 -26.43 -30.80 -24.61
CA SER A 21 -26.05 -29.88 -23.56
C SER A 21 -25.92 -30.65 -22.25
N GLY A 22 -24.76 -31.28 -22.02
CA GLY A 22 -24.53 -32.11 -20.84
C GLY A 22 -24.92 -31.34 -19.58
N LEU A 23 -25.81 -31.93 -18.77
CA LEU A 23 -26.33 -31.45 -17.48
C LEU A 23 -26.81 -29.98 -17.40
N ALA A 24 -26.90 -29.26 -18.51
CA ALA A 24 -27.61 -28.00 -18.54
C ALA A 24 -29.10 -28.33 -18.50
N VAL A 25 -29.68 -28.34 -17.31
CA VAL A 25 -31.14 -28.37 -17.13
C VAL A 25 -31.67 -27.12 -17.82
N ILE A 26 -32.16 -27.26 -19.06
CA ILE A 26 -32.88 -26.20 -19.76
C ILE A 26 -34.24 -26.12 -19.06
N PRO A 27 -34.51 -25.09 -18.25
CA PRO A 27 -35.79 -25.00 -17.56
C PRO A 27 -36.89 -24.92 -18.63
N PRO A 28 -38.03 -25.61 -18.46
CA PRO A 28 -39.15 -25.51 -19.40
C PRO A 28 -39.64 -24.05 -19.56
N ASP A 29 -39.37 -23.21 -18.55
CA ASP A 29 -39.66 -21.77 -18.54
C ASP A 29 -38.49 -20.90 -19.04
N LYS A 30 -37.59 -21.44 -19.88
CA LYS A 30 -36.49 -20.63 -20.45
C LYS A 30 -37.07 -19.49 -21.28
N ILE A 31 -36.88 -18.27 -20.80
CA ILE A 31 -37.20 -17.04 -21.53
C ILE A 31 -36.48 -17.11 -22.88
N LYS A 32 -37.26 -17.08 -23.97
CA LYS A 32 -36.71 -17.08 -25.33
C LYS A 32 -35.81 -15.86 -25.49
N ASP A 33 -34.69 -16.05 -26.20
CA ASP A 33 -33.82 -14.95 -26.57
C ASP A 33 -34.67 -13.89 -27.29
N PRO A 34 -34.80 -12.67 -26.74
CA PRO A 34 -35.59 -11.61 -27.37
C PRO A 34 -34.98 -11.14 -28.70
N GLY A 35 -33.77 -11.59 -29.04
CA GLY A 35 -33.02 -11.17 -30.22
C GLY A 35 -32.39 -9.79 -30.01
N LEU A 36 -31.77 -9.27 -31.06
CA LEU A 36 -31.23 -7.92 -31.06
C LEU A 36 -32.36 -6.88 -31.13
N GLU A 37 -32.27 -5.85 -30.30
CA GLU A 37 -33.15 -4.68 -30.42
C GLU A 37 -32.92 -3.98 -31.78
N PRO A 38 -33.97 -3.35 -32.36
CA PRO A 38 -33.81 -2.61 -33.61
C PRO A 38 -32.80 -1.47 -33.47
N HIS A 39 -31.89 -1.36 -34.45
CA HIS A 39 -30.89 -0.29 -34.49
C HIS A 39 -31.52 1.11 -34.39
N ARG A 40 -31.04 1.90 -33.43
CA ARG A 40 -31.57 3.26 -33.20
C ARG A 40 -30.78 4.29 -34.01
N VAL A 41 -31.34 4.67 -35.16
CA VAL A 41 -30.78 5.70 -36.03
C VAL A 41 -30.69 7.07 -35.32
N ARG A 42 -29.52 7.72 -35.39
CA ARG A 42 -29.28 9.03 -34.75
C ARG A 42 -29.81 10.17 -35.61
N MET A 43 -29.88 11.36 -35.02
CA MET A 43 -30.34 12.57 -35.74
C MET A 43 -29.33 13.05 -36.79
N THR A 44 -28.05 12.77 -36.58
CA THR A 44 -26.95 13.08 -37.50
C THR A 44 -27.01 12.21 -38.75
N ASP A 45 -27.42 10.95 -38.63
CA ASP A 45 -27.61 10.04 -39.77
C ASP A 45 -28.80 10.46 -40.66
N LYS A 46 -29.81 11.12 -40.06
CA LYS A 46 -31.03 11.58 -40.76
C LYS A 46 -30.88 12.93 -41.46
N SER A 47 -29.92 13.76 -41.04
CA SER A 47 -29.82 15.16 -41.50
C SER A 47 -28.37 15.59 -41.72
N PRO A 48 -27.97 15.90 -42.97
CA PRO A 48 -26.63 16.40 -43.27
C PRO A 48 -26.26 17.67 -42.50
N ALA A 49 -27.24 18.55 -42.23
CA ALA A 49 -27.03 19.76 -41.45
C ALA A 49 -26.71 19.46 -39.98
N LYS A 50 -27.33 18.43 -39.38
CA LYS A 50 -27.03 18.01 -38.00
C LYS A 50 -25.68 17.30 -37.92
N ALA A 51 -25.33 16.49 -38.92
CA ALA A 51 -23.99 15.91 -39.03
C ALA A 51 -22.91 16.99 -39.12
N LYS A 52 -23.11 18.02 -39.96
CA LYS A 52 -22.14 19.13 -40.08
C LYS A 52 -21.96 19.91 -38.77
N ASN A 53 -23.02 20.11 -38.00
CA ASN A 53 -22.93 20.74 -36.68
C ASN A 53 -22.14 19.88 -35.68
N ALA A 54 -22.35 18.57 -35.67
CA ALA A 54 -21.59 17.65 -34.83
C ALA A 54 -20.10 17.63 -35.22
N GLU A 55 -19.78 17.69 -36.52
CA GLU A 55 -18.41 17.79 -37.03
C GLU A 55 -17.70 19.05 -36.48
N ILE A 56 -18.37 20.20 -36.51
CA ILE A 56 -17.84 21.46 -35.97
C ILE A 56 -17.61 21.34 -34.45
N GLN A 57 -18.53 20.71 -33.72
CA GLN A 57 -18.38 20.51 -32.27
C GLN A 57 -17.18 19.61 -31.93
N VAL A 58 -17.02 18.49 -32.65
CA VAL A 58 -15.86 17.60 -32.49
C VAL A 58 -14.57 18.35 -32.81
N ALA A 59 -14.51 19.07 -33.94
CA ALA A 59 -13.36 19.86 -34.33
C ALA A 59 -13.03 20.95 -33.30
N ALA A 60 -14.03 21.61 -32.74
CA ALA A 60 -13.84 22.60 -31.67
C ALA A 60 -13.24 21.98 -30.40
N LEU A 61 -13.70 20.79 -29.99
CA LEU A 61 -13.14 20.06 -28.84
C LEU A 61 -11.68 19.64 -29.08
N PHE A 62 -11.35 19.19 -30.29
CA PHE A 62 -9.96 18.92 -30.66
C PHE A 62 -9.11 20.19 -30.72
N MET A 63 -9.68 21.32 -31.16
CA MET A 63 -8.98 22.61 -31.10
C MET A 63 -8.72 23.08 -29.65
N VAL A 64 -9.66 22.84 -28.72
CA VAL A 64 -9.42 23.06 -27.29
C VAL A 64 -8.25 22.21 -26.80
N SER A 65 -8.15 20.97 -27.27
CA SER A 65 -7.01 20.10 -26.93
C SER A 65 -5.69 20.68 -27.42
N VAL A 66 -5.64 21.13 -28.68
CA VAL A 66 -4.47 21.77 -29.28
C VAL A 66 -4.06 23.01 -28.51
N VAL A 67 -5.01 23.90 -28.21
CA VAL A 67 -4.75 25.12 -27.41
C VAL A 67 -4.27 24.76 -26.00
N GLY A 68 -4.86 23.76 -25.35
CA GLY A 68 -4.43 23.27 -24.04
C GLY A 68 -2.99 22.76 -24.05
N SER A 69 -2.60 22.00 -25.08
CA SER A 69 -1.22 21.51 -25.25
C SER A 69 -0.22 22.66 -25.42
N PHE A 70 -0.52 23.65 -26.26
CA PHE A 70 0.33 24.83 -26.42
C PHE A 70 0.40 25.66 -25.15
N PHE A 71 -0.73 25.82 -24.44
CA PHE A 71 -0.77 26.51 -23.16
C PHE A 71 0.07 25.79 -22.10
N ALA A 72 0.04 24.46 -22.04
CA ALA A 72 0.88 23.68 -21.12
C ALA A 72 2.38 23.89 -21.40
N LEU A 73 2.80 23.81 -22.67
CA LEU A 73 4.18 24.06 -23.08
C LEU A 73 4.62 25.49 -22.75
N TRP A 74 3.77 26.47 -23.04
CA TRP A 74 4.03 27.86 -22.71
C TRP A 74 4.10 28.08 -21.19
N ALA A 75 3.16 27.54 -20.42
CA ALA A 75 3.10 27.69 -18.96
C ALA A 75 4.34 27.08 -18.28
N TYR A 76 4.86 25.96 -18.79
CA TYR A 76 6.08 25.36 -18.30
C TYR A 76 7.28 26.31 -18.36
N VAL A 77 7.40 27.09 -19.44
CA VAL A 77 8.50 28.04 -19.64
C VAL A 77 8.21 29.40 -18.98
N ALA A 78 6.96 29.85 -19.00
CA ALA A 78 6.54 31.15 -18.49
C ALA A 78 6.58 31.24 -16.95
N PHE A 79 6.43 30.11 -16.26
CA PHE A 79 6.43 30.03 -14.79
C PHE A 79 7.59 29.14 -14.30
N PRO A 80 8.85 29.61 -14.26
CA PRO A 80 9.98 28.79 -13.81
C PRO A 80 9.88 28.43 -12.33
N ILE A 81 10.25 27.20 -11.98
CA ILE A 81 10.29 26.72 -10.59
C ILE A 81 11.57 27.25 -9.92
N THR A 82 11.39 27.98 -8.82
CA THR A 82 12.48 28.49 -7.97
C THR A 82 12.29 28.00 -6.53
N GLU A 83 13.16 28.44 -5.60
CA GLU A 83 13.03 28.12 -4.17
C GLU A 83 11.79 28.75 -3.50
N ASP A 84 11.15 29.72 -4.15
CA ASP A 84 9.91 30.29 -3.66
C ASP A 84 8.72 29.35 -3.94
N LEU A 85 7.98 28.98 -2.88
CA LEU A 85 6.83 28.11 -2.97
C LEU A 85 5.72 28.68 -3.88
N SER A 86 5.65 30.01 -4.04
CA SER A 86 4.67 30.64 -4.92
C SER A 86 4.86 30.29 -6.39
N THR A 87 6.13 30.17 -6.85
CA THR A 87 6.46 29.85 -8.25
C THR A 87 6.18 28.38 -8.55
N VAL A 88 6.47 27.48 -7.60
CA VAL A 88 6.10 26.06 -7.66
C VAL A 88 4.58 25.90 -7.83
N ARG A 89 3.78 26.62 -7.03
CA ARG A 89 2.32 26.58 -7.09
C ARG A 89 1.79 27.08 -8.43
N ALA A 90 2.31 28.22 -8.91
CA ALA A 90 1.90 28.80 -10.18
C ALA A 90 2.23 27.88 -11.36
N ASN A 91 3.45 27.34 -11.42
CA ASN A 91 3.85 26.38 -12.46
C ASN A 91 2.93 25.17 -12.48
N ASN A 92 2.75 24.49 -11.34
CA ASN A 92 1.91 23.29 -11.24
C ASN A 92 0.46 23.56 -11.65
N LEU A 93 -0.12 24.69 -11.22
CA LEU A 93 -1.49 25.05 -11.55
C LEU A 93 -1.66 25.27 -13.06
N PHE A 94 -0.84 26.13 -13.67
CA PHE A 94 -1.03 26.49 -15.09
C PHE A 94 -0.62 25.36 -16.03
N LEU A 95 0.44 24.61 -15.70
CA LEU A 95 0.81 23.40 -16.42
C LEU A 95 -0.33 22.36 -16.36
N GLY A 96 -0.87 22.12 -15.15
CA GLY A 96 -1.99 21.20 -14.94
C GLY A 96 -3.26 21.61 -15.66
N LEU A 97 -3.59 22.90 -15.70
CA LEU A 97 -4.73 23.43 -16.47
C LEU A 97 -4.55 23.19 -17.97
N GLY A 98 -3.36 23.43 -18.51
CA GLY A 98 -3.07 23.14 -19.93
C GLY A 98 -3.19 21.66 -20.27
N MET A 99 -2.61 20.80 -19.44
CA MET A 99 -2.74 19.34 -19.59
C MET A 99 -4.20 18.88 -19.49
N THR A 100 -4.99 19.48 -18.59
CA THR A 100 -6.42 19.17 -18.43
C THR A 100 -7.20 19.54 -19.69
N LEU A 101 -7.04 20.76 -20.21
CA LEU A 101 -7.69 21.20 -21.45
C LEU A 101 -7.27 20.34 -22.65
N SER A 102 -5.98 19.96 -22.70
CA SER A 102 -5.44 19.04 -23.70
C SER A 102 -6.14 17.68 -23.67
N LEU A 103 -6.07 16.98 -22.55
CA LEU A 103 -6.54 15.61 -22.42
C LEU A 103 -8.08 15.50 -22.40
N LEU A 104 -8.78 16.44 -21.77
CA LEU A 104 -10.25 16.47 -21.83
C LEU A 104 -10.75 16.85 -23.22
N GLY A 105 -10.10 17.79 -23.91
CA GLY A 105 -10.48 18.17 -25.27
C GLY A 105 -10.43 16.98 -26.23
N ILE A 106 -9.34 16.19 -26.19
CA ILE A 106 -9.21 14.99 -27.03
C ILE A 106 -10.14 13.86 -26.57
N GLY A 107 -10.28 13.62 -25.26
CA GLY A 107 -11.14 12.57 -24.73
C GLY A 107 -12.63 12.82 -25.03
N ILE A 108 -13.13 14.00 -24.68
CA ILE A 108 -14.52 14.39 -24.95
C ILE A 108 -14.76 14.48 -26.46
N GLY A 109 -13.81 15.04 -27.21
CA GLY A 109 -13.89 15.11 -28.68
C GLY A 109 -14.02 13.73 -29.32
N ALA A 110 -13.18 12.76 -28.92
CA ALA A 110 -13.20 11.41 -29.45
C ALA A 110 -14.50 10.65 -29.10
N VAL A 111 -14.99 10.79 -27.86
CA VAL A 111 -16.26 10.18 -27.44
C VAL A 111 -17.44 10.82 -28.17
N HIS A 112 -17.44 12.15 -28.32
CA HIS A 112 -18.49 12.87 -29.05
C HIS A 112 -18.50 12.46 -30.53
N TRP A 113 -17.33 12.33 -31.15
CA TRP A 113 -17.16 11.84 -32.51
C TRP A 113 -17.72 10.42 -32.68
N ALA A 114 -17.32 9.50 -31.78
CA ALA A 114 -17.80 8.12 -31.79
C ALA A 114 -19.32 8.05 -31.64
N LYS A 115 -19.90 8.81 -30.71
CA LYS A 115 -21.34 8.77 -30.44
C LYS A 115 -22.19 9.42 -31.52
N THR A 116 -21.69 10.43 -32.22
CA THR A 116 -22.53 11.27 -33.10
C THR A 116 -22.27 11.08 -34.59
N LEU A 117 -21.10 10.57 -35.01
CA LEU A 117 -20.72 10.51 -36.42
C LEU A 117 -20.17 9.16 -36.87
N MET A 118 -19.50 8.39 -35.99
CA MET A 118 -18.99 7.07 -36.39
C MET A 118 -20.17 6.10 -36.61
N PRO A 119 -20.17 5.30 -37.70
CA PRO A 119 -21.20 4.29 -37.89
C PRO A 119 -21.22 3.29 -36.72
N ASP A 120 -22.40 3.06 -36.16
CA ASP A 120 -22.65 2.05 -35.13
C ASP A 120 -23.58 0.97 -35.69
N PHE A 121 -23.24 -0.29 -35.40
CA PHE A 121 -24.01 -1.46 -35.81
C PHE A 121 -24.06 -2.45 -34.66
N GLU A 122 -25.24 -2.98 -34.36
CA GLU A 122 -25.41 -4.07 -33.41
C GLU A 122 -24.95 -5.37 -34.06
N VAL A 123 -23.90 -5.97 -33.49
CA VAL A 123 -23.35 -7.25 -33.97
C VAL A 123 -23.39 -8.24 -32.82
N THR A 124 -23.95 -9.42 -33.08
CA THR A 124 -23.85 -10.58 -32.19
C THR A 124 -22.81 -11.55 -32.73
N GLU A 125 -21.85 -11.90 -31.90
CA GLU A 125 -20.93 -12.99 -32.16
C GLU A 125 -21.21 -14.13 -31.16
N ALA A 126 -21.43 -15.33 -31.68
CA ALA A 126 -21.53 -16.51 -30.82
C ALA A 126 -20.18 -16.73 -30.14
N ARG A 127 -20.16 -16.74 -28.81
CA ARG A 127 -18.93 -17.06 -28.07
C ARG A 127 -18.52 -18.49 -28.41
N HIS A 128 -17.32 -18.64 -28.94
CA HIS A 128 -16.71 -19.97 -29.10
C HIS A 128 -16.69 -20.68 -27.74
N GLN A 129 -16.94 -21.98 -27.76
CA GLN A 129 -16.78 -22.80 -26.56
C GLN A 129 -15.29 -22.85 -26.18
N THR A 130 -14.98 -22.83 -24.88
CA THR A 130 -13.60 -22.98 -24.40
C THR A 130 -13.03 -24.38 -24.67
N ARG A 131 -13.90 -25.37 -24.91
CA ARG A 131 -13.51 -26.72 -25.30
C ARG A 131 -13.23 -26.78 -26.81
N GLY A 132 -11.99 -27.16 -27.17
CA GLY A 132 -11.65 -27.54 -28.54
C GLY A 132 -12.39 -28.80 -28.98
N SER A 133 -12.64 -28.92 -30.27
CA SER A 133 -13.30 -30.08 -30.88
C SER A 133 -12.52 -31.38 -30.61
N ASP A 134 -13.24 -32.51 -30.64
CA ASP A 134 -12.64 -33.79 -30.22
C ASP A 134 -11.52 -34.25 -31.16
N ASP A 135 -11.58 -33.89 -32.44
CA ASP A 135 -10.52 -34.09 -33.44
C ASP A 135 -9.26 -33.26 -33.11
N VAL A 136 -9.41 -31.99 -32.76
CA VAL A 136 -8.30 -31.11 -32.36
C VAL A 136 -7.64 -31.62 -31.08
N ARG A 137 -8.44 -32.10 -30.12
CA ARG A 137 -7.93 -32.70 -28.87
C ARG A 137 -7.23 -34.02 -29.12
N ALA A 138 -7.80 -34.89 -29.97
CA ALA A 138 -7.17 -36.13 -30.38
C ALA A 138 -5.82 -35.87 -31.06
N ARG A 139 -5.77 -34.87 -31.95
CA ARG A 139 -4.54 -34.45 -32.62
C ARG A 139 -3.52 -33.87 -31.65
N ALA A 140 -3.93 -33.06 -30.67
CA ALA A 140 -3.04 -32.56 -29.63
C ALA A 140 -2.41 -33.69 -28.80
N VAL A 141 -3.20 -34.70 -28.43
CA VAL A 141 -2.68 -35.89 -27.73
C VAL A 141 -1.72 -36.67 -28.61
N GLU A 142 -2.03 -36.82 -29.90
CA GLU A 142 -1.15 -37.47 -30.87
C GLU A 142 0.20 -36.75 -31.00
N ILE A 143 0.19 -35.41 -31.11
CA ILE A 143 1.39 -34.59 -31.17
C ILE A 143 2.25 -34.78 -29.92
N VAL A 144 1.65 -34.77 -28.72
CA VAL A 144 2.39 -35.01 -27.46
C VAL A 144 3.00 -36.41 -27.43
N LYS A 145 2.25 -37.44 -27.86
CA LYS A 145 2.75 -38.83 -27.94
C LYS A 145 3.88 -38.97 -28.96
N LEU A 146 3.76 -38.33 -30.12
CA LEU A 146 4.79 -38.31 -31.16
C LEU A 146 6.07 -37.67 -30.61
N ALA A 147 5.96 -36.51 -29.96
CA ALA A 147 7.09 -35.82 -29.35
C ALA A 147 7.80 -36.65 -28.26
N ASP A 148 7.06 -37.38 -27.41
CA ASP A 148 7.67 -38.32 -26.44
C ASP A 148 8.39 -39.49 -27.15
N SER A 149 7.81 -40.00 -28.25
CA SER A 149 8.39 -41.12 -29.01
C SER A 149 9.68 -40.73 -29.74
N GLU A 150 9.71 -39.55 -30.37
CA GLU A 150 10.86 -39.01 -31.11
C GLU A 150 12.00 -38.63 -30.17
N SER A 151 11.69 -37.85 -29.12
CA SER A 151 12.67 -37.50 -28.07
C SER A 151 13.17 -38.73 -27.30
N GLY A 152 12.31 -39.76 -27.20
CA GLY A 152 12.56 -40.92 -26.37
C GLY A 152 12.62 -40.59 -24.89
N PHE A 153 11.97 -39.51 -24.45
CA PHE A 153 12.02 -39.04 -23.06
C PHE A 153 11.56 -40.12 -22.08
N SER A 154 10.48 -40.84 -22.38
CA SER A 154 10.02 -41.96 -21.56
C SER A 154 10.96 -43.17 -21.50
N ARG A 155 11.70 -43.47 -22.59
CA ARG A 155 12.64 -44.61 -22.65
C ARG A 155 14.01 -44.29 -22.01
N ARG A 156 14.47 -43.03 -22.06
CA ARG A 156 15.77 -42.58 -21.55
C ARG A 156 15.71 -42.25 -20.05
N LYS A 157 15.51 -43.27 -19.22
CA LYS A 157 15.30 -43.13 -17.76
C LYS A 157 16.42 -42.38 -17.03
N LEU A 158 17.68 -42.54 -17.45
CA LEU A 158 18.81 -41.84 -16.83
C LEU A 158 18.70 -40.33 -17.04
N ILE A 159 18.57 -39.88 -18.28
CA ILE A 159 18.43 -38.45 -18.65
C ILE A 159 17.24 -37.81 -17.94
N ARG A 160 16.09 -38.50 -17.92
CA ARG A 160 14.89 -38.01 -17.24
C ARG A 160 15.10 -37.84 -15.73
N ARG A 161 15.75 -38.83 -15.08
CA ARG A 161 16.04 -38.77 -13.64
C ARG A 161 17.06 -37.68 -13.31
N THR A 162 18.10 -37.51 -14.12
CA THR A 162 19.09 -36.44 -13.92
C THR A 162 18.50 -35.06 -14.21
N LEU A 163 17.60 -34.92 -15.19
CA LEU A 163 16.86 -33.67 -15.42
C LEU A 163 15.99 -33.31 -14.20
N TYR A 164 15.21 -34.25 -13.67
CA TYR A 164 14.41 -34.00 -12.47
C TYR A 164 15.29 -33.67 -11.25
N GLY A 165 16.41 -34.38 -11.09
CA GLY A 165 17.39 -34.05 -10.05
C GLY A 165 17.94 -32.62 -10.21
N ALA A 166 18.34 -32.24 -11.43
CA ALA A 166 18.84 -30.91 -11.71
C ALA A 166 17.77 -29.82 -11.44
N LEU A 167 16.53 -30.01 -11.90
CA LEU A 167 15.43 -29.07 -11.67
C LEU A 167 15.01 -28.99 -10.19
N ALA A 168 15.13 -30.10 -9.44
CA ALA A 168 14.82 -30.12 -8.01
C ALA A 168 15.92 -29.44 -7.17
N LEU A 169 17.19 -29.59 -7.55
CA LEU A 169 18.31 -29.01 -6.81
C LEU A 169 18.61 -27.56 -7.22
N PHE A 170 18.32 -27.17 -8.47
CA PHE A 170 18.52 -25.81 -8.99
C PHE A 170 17.92 -24.68 -8.12
N PRO A 171 16.70 -24.80 -7.53
CA PRO A 171 16.16 -23.74 -6.68
C PRO A 171 16.73 -23.71 -5.26
N LEU A 172 17.49 -24.72 -4.80
CA LEU A 172 17.98 -24.75 -3.41
C LEU A 172 18.88 -23.57 -3.04
N PRO A 173 19.81 -23.08 -3.89
CA PRO A 173 20.56 -21.86 -3.60
C PRO A 173 19.68 -20.64 -3.33
N ALA A 174 18.47 -20.59 -3.89
CA ALA A 174 17.54 -19.50 -3.65
C ALA A 174 17.09 -19.44 -2.18
N LEU A 175 17.04 -20.58 -1.46
CA LEU A 175 16.75 -20.58 -0.02
C LEU A 175 17.81 -19.82 0.78
N ILE A 176 19.07 -19.91 0.37
CA ILE A 176 20.18 -19.20 1.02
C ILE A 176 20.11 -17.72 0.65
N VAL A 177 19.96 -17.40 -0.64
CA VAL A 177 19.87 -16.02 -1.12
C VAL A 177 18.68 -15.29 -0.49
N PHE A 178 17.51 -15.92 -0.45
CA PHE A 178 16.32 -15.33 0.17
C PHE A 178 16.39 -15.32 1.70
N GLY A 179 17.11 -16.27 2.30
CA GLY A 179 17.39 -16.27 3.75
C GLY A 179 18.30 -15.13 4.19
N ASP A 180 19.15 -14.61 3.28
CA ASP A 180 20.12 -13.54 3.56
C ASP A 180 19.58 -12.12 3.25
N LEU A 181 18.29 -11.99 2.88
CA LEU A 181 17.68 -10.69 2.57
C LEU A 181 17.49 -9.77 3.78
N GLY A 182 17.81 -10.21 4.99
CA GLY A 182 17.62 -9.41 6.19
C GLY A 182 18.62 -9.73 7.31
N PRO A 183 18.98 -8.74 8.13
CA PRO A 183 19.85 -8.96 9.27
C PRO A 183 19.15 -9.87 10.29
N GLN A 184 19.93 -10.72 10.96
CA GLN A 184 19.45 -11.42 12.14
C GLN A 184 19.27 -10.43 13.29
N VAL A 185 18.02 -10.12 13.62
CA VAL A 185 17.67 -9.10 14.63
C VAL A 185 18.07 -9.49 16.05
N GLY A 186 18.27 -10.78 16.33
CA GLY A 186 18.73 -11.27 17.64
C GLY A 186 17.97 -10.66 18.81
N ASN A 187 18.71 -10.11 19.79
CA ASN A 187 18.14 -9.44 20.97
C ASN A 187 17.98 -7.92 20.80
N SER A 188 18.18 -7.35 19.60
CA SER A 188 18.13 -5.90 19.38
C SER A 188 16.77 -5.26 19.71
N LEU A 189 15.69 -6.05 19.67
CA LEU A 189 14.33 -5.62 20.03
C LEU A 189 14.04 -5.68 21.54
N ARG A 190 14.92 -6.30 22.33
CA ARG A 190 14.77 -6.42 23.79
C ARG A 190 15.50 -5.35 24.58
N GLN A 191 16.47 -4.67 23.95
CA GLN A 191 17.36 -3.73 24.62
C GLN A 191 17.28 -2.36 23.98
N THR A 192 17.43 -1.33 24.81
CA THR A 192 17.53 0.06 24.38
C THR A 192 18.88 0.65 24.78
N MET A 193 19.08 1.94 24.47
CA MET A 193 20.28 2.67 24.88
C MET A 193 20.29 3.02 26.39
N TRP A 194 19.17 2.83 27.11
CA TRP A 194 19.08 3.12 28.54
C TRP A 194 19.95 2.18 29.38
N LYS A 195 20.69 2.76 30.34
CA LYS A 195 21.52 2.04 31.31
C LYS A 195 21.39 2.73 32.67
N ALA A 196 21.79 2.02 33.72
CA ALA A 196 21.88 2.60 35.06
C ALA A 196 22.79 3.84 35.05
N GLY A 197 22.30 4.95 35.59
CA GLY A 197 23.01 6.23 35.67
C GLY A 197 22.89 7.11 34.43
N THR A 198 22.26 6.65 33.34
CA THR A 198 22.05 7.49 32.14
C THR A 198 21.09 8.64 32.45
N ARG A 199 21.52 9.89 32.21
CA ARG A 199 20.68 11.06 32.44
C ARG A 199 19.53 11.14 31.45
N LEU A 200 18.39 11.60 31.95
CA LEU A 200 17.22 11.95 31.15
C LEU A 200 17.43 13.34 30.57
N THR A 201 17.43 13.45 29.24
CA THR A 201 17.70 14.71 28.53
C THR A 201 16.54 15.11 27.61
N LYS A 202 16.37 16.40 27.34
CA LYS A 202 15.28 16.91 26.49
C LYS A 202 15.53 16.60 25.01
N ASP A 203 14.53 16.05 24.34
CA ASP A 203 14.52 15.88 22.88
C ASP A 203 14.18 17.20 22.17
N PRO A 204 14.93 17.67 21.15
CA PRO A 204 16.13 17.07 20.54
C PRO A 204 17.47 17.64 21.04
N THR A 205 17.46 18.50 22.05
CA THR A 205 18.62 19.31 22.44
C THR A 205 19.67 18.54 23.24
N GLY A 206 19.32 17.43 23.89
CA GLY A 206 20.22 16.67 24.76
C GLY A 206 20.49 17.34 26.11
N VAL A 207 19.74 18.38 26.48
CA VAL A 207 19.94 19.09 27.76
C VAL A 207 19.41 18.23 28.93
N PRO A 208 20.23 17.92 29.95
CA PRO A 208 19.80 17.16 31.13
C PRO A 208 18.68 17.84 31.92
N ILE A 209 17.79 17.03 32.49
CA ILE A 209 16.59 17.49 33.20
C ILE A 209 16.80 17.36 34.71
N LYS A 210 16.66 18.46 35.45
CA LYS A 210 16.60 18.41 36.92
C LYS A 210 15.21 18.07 37.40
N ALA A 211 15.09 17.33 38.50
CA ALA A 211 13.79 17.03 39.10
C ALA A 211 13.04 18.31 39.52
N SER A 212 13.76 19.36 39.92
CA SER A 212 13.20 20.68 40.25
C SER A 212 12.53 21.38 39.06
N ASP A 213 12.91 21.04 37.83
CA ASP A 213 12.40 21.69 36.62
C ASP A 213 11.07 21.06 36.17
N VAL A 214 10.74 19.87 36.68
CA VAL A 214 9.51 19.15 36.35
C VAL A 214 8.43 19.60 37.33
N THR A 215 7.57 20.52 36.92
CA THR A 215 6.43 21.00 37.75
C THR A 215 5.20 20.11 37.55
N LEU A 216 4.22 20.18 38.46
CA LEU A 216 2.97 19.41 38.32
C LEU A 216 2.28 19.71 36.98
N GLY A 217 1.90 18.65 36.26
CA GLY A 217 1.31 18.75 34.91
C GLY A 217 2.32 18.98 33.79
N SER A 218 3.62 19.09 34.09
CA SER A 218 4.67 19.17 33.06
C SER A 218 4.77 17.87 32.28
N VAL A 219 5.02 18.01 30.97
CA VAL A 219 5.29 16.90 30.06
C VAL A 219 6.58 17.20 29.31
N PHE A 220 7.57 16.31 29.41
CA PHE A 220 8.81 16.42 28.64
C PHE A 220 8.97 15.23 27.70
N HIS A 221 9.42 15.53 26.48
CA HIS A 221 9.95 14.52 25.56
C HIS A 221 11.41 14.28 25.91
N VAL A 222 11.73 13.02 26.20
CA VAL A 222 13.00 12.63 26.79
C VAL A 222 13.71 11.63 25.88
N ILE A 223 15.03 11.79 25.79
CA ILE A 223 15.96 10.86 25.19
C ILE A 223 17.12 10.58 26.17
N PRO A 224 17.78 9.41 26.09
CA PRO A 224 18.97 9.14 26.88
C PRO A 224 20.11 10.10 26.49
N GLU A 225 20.88 10.51 27.49
CA GLU A 225 22.15 11.20 27.29
C GLU A 225 23.05 10.46 26.29
N GLY A 226 23.68 11.19 25.37
CA GLY A 226 24.52 10.63 24.30
C GLY A 226 23.78 10.36 22.98
N LEU A 227 22.44 10.31 22.98
CA LEU A 227 21.68 10.09 21.74
C LEU A 227 21.68 11.32 20.82
N ALA A 228 21.70 12.54 21.39
CA ALA A 228 21.64 13.77 20.62
C ALA A 228 22.91 13.97 19.75
N GLU A 229 24.05 13.52 20.28
CA GLU A 229 25.39 13.62 19.72
C GLU A 229 25.71 12.49 18.72
N MET A 230 24.87 11.45 18.67
CA MET A 230 25.10 10.28 17.84
C MET A 230 24.97 10.62 16.33
N HIS A 231 25.94 10.19 15.52
CA HIS A 231 25.96 10.42 14.07
C HIS A 231 25.40 9.24 13.26
N GLU A 232 25.61 8.01 13.74
CA GLU A 232 25.17 6.77 13.08
C GLU A 232 24.06 6.10 13.90
N HIS A 233 23.06 5.50 13.24
CA HIS A 233 21.96 4.77 13.89
C HIS A 233 21.12 5.56 14.92
N LYS A 234 21.26 6.90 14.96
CA LYS A 234 20.55 7.77 15.90
C LYS A 234 19.04 7.59 15.84
N LEU A 235 18.47 7.43 14.64
CA LEU A 235 17.02 7.31 14.47
C LEU A 235 16.51 5.96 14.96
N GLU A 236 17.26 4.90 14.74
CA GLU A 236 16.97 3.53 15.17
C GLU A 236 17.01 3.42 16.70
N GLU A 237 18.01 4.02 17.34
CA GLU A 237 18.07 4.08 18.80
C GLU A 237 16.99 5.00 19.38
N LYS A 238 16.72 6.15 18.75
CA LYS A 238 15.63 7.05 19.15
C LYS A 238 14.27 6.37 19.06
N ALA A 239 14.05 5.55 18.04
CA ALA A 239 12.79 4.82 17.84
C ALA A 239 12.50 3.80 18.95
N LYS A 240 13.51 3.40 19.75
CA LYS A 240 13.36 2.50 20.89
C LYS A 240 13.43 3.23 22.23
N ALA A 241 14.27 4.26 22.33
CA ALA A 241 14.65 4.87 23.61
C ALA A 241 13.84 6.13 23.98
N ALA A 242 13.00 6.66 23.09
CA ALA A 242 12.22 7.86 23.39
C ALA A 242 11.23 7.63 24.55
N VAL A 243 11.22 8.55 25.49
CA VAL A 243 10.43 8.52 26.72
C VAL A 243 9.55 9.76 26.80
N LEU A 244 8.39 9.61 27.42
CA LEU A 244 7.56 10.72 27.88
C LEU A 244 7.64 10.77 29.41
N LEU A 245 8.11 11.91 29.91
CA LEU A 245 8.19 12.21 31.33
C LEU A 245 6.99 13.08 31.71
N VAL A 246 6.26 12.68 32.73
CA VAL A 246 5.10 13.42 33.25
C VAL A 246 5.22 13.54 34.75
N ARG A 247 4.82 14.68 35.33
CA ARG A 247 4.67 14.80 36.78
C ARG A 247 3.21 14.96 37.16
N LEU A 248 2.72 14.01 37.95
CA LEU A 248 1.37 14.01 38.51
C LEU A 248 1.44 14.34 40.00
N ASN A 249 0.28 14.64 40.59
CA ASN A 249 0.16 14.60 42.04
C ASN A 249 0.31 13.14 42.50
N GLN A 250 1.10 12.90 43.54
CA GLN A 250 1.35 11.55 44.05
C GLN A 250 0.06 10.84 44.47
N LEU A 251 -0.92 11.59 44.96
CA LEU A 251 -2.22 11.05 45.39
C LEU A 251 -3.05 10.49 44.23
N ASP A 252 -2.78 10.94 43.00
CA ASP A 252 -3.50 10.46 41.81
C ASP A 252 -2.86 9.19 41.25
N LEU A 253 -1.62 8.86 41.63
CA LEU A 253 -0.92 7.67 41.17
C LEU A 253 -1.38 6.44 41.95
N LYS A 254 -1.86 5.42 41.24
CA LYS A 254 -2.14 4.10 41.82
C LYS A 254 -0.85 3.32 41.89
N GLU A 255 -0.35 3.07 43.09
CA GLU A 255 0.90 2.32 43.28
C GLU A 255 0.76 0.84 42.89
N ASP A 256 1.71 0.35 42.10
CA ASP A 256 1.96 -1.06 41.83
C ASP A 256 3.12 -1.54 42.73
N PRO A 257 2.90 -2.53 43.63
CA PRO A 257 3.94 -3.03 44.52
C PRO A 257 5.22 -3.46 43.80
N GLU A 258 5.11 -3.97 42.57
CA GLU A 258 6.25 -4.44 41.78
C GLU A 258 7.09 -3.31 41.18
N LYS A 259 6.51 -2.09 41.09
CA LYS A 259 7.15 -0.89 40.53
C LYS A 259 7.43 0.18 41.58
N THR A 260 7.41 -0.21 42.85
CA THR A 260 7.77 0.66 43.97
C THR A 260 9.15 1.26 43.73
N GLY A 261 9.25 2.60 43.77
CA GLY A 261 10.51 3.32 43.56
C GLY A 261 10.92 3.55 42.10
N TRP A 262 10.06 3.25 41.12
CA TRP A 262 10.34 3.56 39.70
C TRP A 262 10.00 5.01 39.32
N SER A 263 9.29 5.70 40.20
CA SER A 263 8.93 7.11 40.10
C SER A 263 9.64 7.92 41.17
N TYR A 264 9.82 9.21 40.94
CA TYR A 264 10.41 10.14 41.90
C TYR A 264 9.47 11.33 42.12
N ASP A 265 8.94 11.50 43.33
CA ASP A 265 8.10 12.67 43.70
C ASP A 265 6.95 12.97 42.71
N GLY A 266 6.21 11.93 42.30
CA GLY A 266 5.14 12.01 41.30
C GLY A 266 5.60 12.11 39.85
N ILE A 267 6.92 12.14 39.60
CA ILE A 267 7.52 12.09 38.26
C ILE A 267 7.57 10.64 37.80
N VAL A 268 6.96 10.38 36.65
CA VAL A 268 6.90 9.08 35.99
C VAL A 268 7.45 9.19 34.57
N ALA A 269 8.14 8.15 34.12
CA ALA A 269 8.74 8.07 32.80
C ALA A 269 8.23 6.82 32.09
N TYR A 270 7.53 6.99 30.97
CA TYR A 270 7.02 5.89 30.15
C TYR A 270 7.59 5.94 28.75
N SER A 271 7.73 4.79 28.11
CA SER A 271 8.09 4.75 26.70
C SER A 271 7.11 5.59 25.87
N LYS A 272 7.65 6.43 24.99
CA LYS A 272 6.88 7.17 24.00
C LYS A 272 6.41 6.26 22.85
N ILE A 273 6.83 5.00 22.80
CA ILE A 273 6.62 4.11 21.64
C ILE A 273 5.39 3.24 21.88
N CYS A 274 4.34 3.45 21.08
CA CYS A 274 3.07 2.73 21.23
C CYS A 274 3.27 1.22 21.07
N THR A 275 2.70 0.45 22.00
CA THR A 275 2.76 -1.03 22.03
C THR A 275 1.90 -1.72 20.97
N HIS A 276 1.12 -0.96 20.19
CA HIS A 276 0.39 -1.49 19.04
C HIS A 276 1.31 -1.62 17.82
N VAL A 277 1.65 -0.50 17.17
CA VAL A 277 2.44 -0.45 15.92
C VAL A 277 3.56 0.61 15.93
N GLY A 278 4.01 1.03 17.12
CA GLY A 278 5.26 1.78 17.28
C GLY A 278 5.17 3.29 17.08
N CYS A 279 3.98 3.84 16.84
CA CYS A 279 3.81 5.30 16.74
C CYS A 279 4.20 6.03 18.04
N PRO A 280 4.77 7.25 17.94
CA PRO A 280 5.08 8.07 19.09
C PRO A 280 3.79 8.57 19.78
N VAL A 281 3.59 8.16 21.03
CA VAL A 281 2.51 8.59 21.90
C VAL A 281 2.91 9.92 22.56
N ALA A 282 2.31 11.02 22.11
CA ALA A 282 2.75 12.37 22.48
C ALA A 282 1.61 13.32 22.90
N LEU A 283 0.36 12.90 22.76
CA LEU A 283 -0.80 13.73 23.08
C LEU A 283 -1.22 13.43 24.52
N TYR A 284 -0.86 14.29 25.45
CA TYR A 284 -1.22 14.16 26.86
C TYR A 284 -2.37 15.10 27.19
N GLU A 285 -3.45 14.53 27.73
CA GLU A 285 -4.57 15.29 28.28
C GLU A 285 -4.35 15.48 29.78
N GLN A 286 -4.12 16.73 30.20
CA GLN A 286 -3.73 17.05 31.57
C GLN A 286 -4.85 16.79 32.57
N HIS A 287 -6.12 16.98 32.19
CA HIS A 287 -7.24 16.85 33.13
C HIS A 287 -7.57 15.39 33.46
N THR A 288 -7.47 14.48 32.49
CA THR A 288 -7.79 13.06 32.68
C THR A 288 -6.55 12.20 32.82
N HIS A 289 -5.35 12.79 32.74
CA HIS A 289 -4.06 12.09 32.74
C HIS A 289 -3.97 10.97 31.70
N HIS A 290 -4.70 11.12 30.60
CA HIS A 290 -4.68 10.16 29.51
C HIS A 290 -3.60 10.52 28.51
N LEU A 291 -2.90 9.50 28.05
CA LEU A 291 -1.92 9.62 27.00
C LEU A 291 -2.45 8.94 25.72
N LEU A 292 -2.57 9.70 24.64
CA LEU A 292 -3.21 9.29 23.40
C LEU A 292 -2.18 9.08 22.28
N CYS A 293 -2.30 7.94 21.61
CA CYS A 293 -1.56 7.65 20.39
C CYS A 293 -2.31 8.24 19.18
N PRO A 294 -1.72 9.17 18.41
CA PRO A 294 -2.43 9.83 17.31
C PRO A 294 -2.75 8.92 16.12
N CYS A 295 -2.08 7.77 16.00
CA CYS A 295 -2.24 6.89 14.84
C CYS A 295 -3.56 6.10 14.87
N HIS A 296 -3.87 5.46 15.99
CA HIS A 296 -5.05 4.58 16.13
C HIS A 296 -5.79 4.79 17.45
N GLN A 297 -5.52 5.91 18.13
CA GLN A 297 -6.23 6.37 19.32
C GLN A 297 -6.12 5.44 20.53
N SER A 298 -5.13 4.53 20.56
CA SER A 298 -4.81 3.81 21.79
C SER A 298 -4.55 4.81 22.91
N THR A 299 -5.31 4.67 24.00
CA THR A 299 -5.30 5.59 25.13
C THR A 299 -4.79 4.85 26.35
N PHE A 300 -3.83 5.46 27.03
CA PHE A 300 -3.12 4.89 28.16
C PHE A 300 -3.36 5.78 29.38
N ASP A 301 -3.80 5.19 30.49
CA ASP A 301 -4.02 5.91 31.74
C ASP A 301 -2.71 6.00 32.53
N VAL A 302 -2.15 7.21 32.60
CA VAL A 302 -0.87 7.46 33.27
C VAL A 302 -0.99 7.27 34.80
N THR A 303 -2.19 7.43 35.37
CA THR A 303 -2.43 7.22 36.81
C THR A 303 -2.36 5.76 37.22
N GLU A 304 -2.57 4.84 36.27
CA GLU A 304 -2.58 3.39 36.46
C GLU A 304 -1.52 2.73 35.56
N HIS A 305 -0.26 3.14 35.69
CA HIS A 305 0.89 2.54 35.00
C HIS A 305 0.76 2.43 33.48
N CYS A 306 0.17 3.44 32.84
CA CYS A 306 -0.14 3.45 31.41
C CYS A 306 -0.99 2.26 30.95
N LYS A 307 -1.89 1.76 31.80
CA LYS A 307 -2.87 0.74 31.42
C LYS A 307 -3.67 1.21 30.21
N VAL A 308 -3.89 0.28 29.27
CA VAL A 308 -4.72 0.59 28.11
C VAL A 308 -6.18 0.70 28.54
N VAL A 309 -6.79 1.85 28.27
CA VAL A 309 -8.21 2.11 28.55
C VAL A 309 -9.06 2.19 27.28
N PHE A 310 -8.43 2.40 26.12
CA PHE A 310 -9.12 2.41 24.82
C PHE A 310 -8.16 2.09 23.67
N GLY A 311 -8.71 1.67 22.52
CA GLY A 311 -8.01 1.46 21.27
C GLY A 311 -7.33 0.08 21.13
N PRO A 312 -6.59 -0.16 20.02
CA PRO A 312 -6.11 -1.49 19.66
C PRO A 312 -4.82 -1.94 20.36
N ALA A 313 -4.21 -1.10 21.21
CA ALA A 313 -3.04 -1.54 21.98
C ALA A 313 -3.45 -2.62 22.99
N ALA A 314 -2.72 -3.73 23.05
CA ALA A 314 -3.05 -4.83 23.97
C ALA A 314 -2.23 -4.80 25.27
N ARG A 315 -1.28 -3.86 25.40
CA ARG A 315 -0.34 -3.80 26.54
C ARG A 315 -0.09 -2.36 27.01
N PRO A 316 0.13 -2.14 28.32
CA PRO A 316 0.58 -0.85 28.84
C PRO A 316 1.90 -0.38 28.21
N LEU A 317 2.14 0.92 28.23
CA LEU A 317 3.46 1.45 27.88
C LEU A 317 4.48 1.04 28.95
N PRO A 318 5.66 0.49 28.58
CA PRO A 318 6.70 0.17 29.56
C PRO A 318 7.13 1.42 30.33
N GLN A 319 7.25 1.30 31.66
CA GLN A 319 7.76 2.34 32.53
C GLN A 319 9.28 2.23 32.63
N LEU A 320 9.99 3.35 32.51
CA LEU A 320 11.42 3.45 32.76
C LEU A 320 11.65 3.73 34.25
N PRO A 321 12.37 2.88 34.99
CA PRO A 321 12.71 3.17 36.38
C PRO A 321 13.66 4.37 36.48
N ILE A 322 13.27 5.41 37.21
CA ILE A 322 14.06 6.65 37.34
C ILE A 322 14.37 7.01 38.79
N THR A 323 15.47 7.72 39.01
CA THR A 323 15.83 8.32 40.28
C THR A 323 16.57 9.65 40.04
N VAL A 324 17.11 10.26 41.08
CA VAL A 324 17.84 11.53 41.02
C VAL A 324 19.30 11.31 41.44
N ASP A 325 20.24 11.87 40.67
CA ASP A 325 21.67 11.86 41.01
C ASP A 325 22.01 12.88 42.12
N ALA A 326 23.28 12.89 42.56
CA ALA A 326 23.73 13.79 43.63
C ALA A 326 23.61 15.28 43.27
N GLU A 327 23.56 15.62 41.98
CA GLU A 327 23.44 16.99 41.48
C GLU A 327 21.97 17.41 41.22
N GLY A 328 21.01 16.50 41.41
CA GLY A 328 19.58 16.76 41.24
C GLY A 328 19.04 16.45 39.84
N TYR A 329 19.82 15.81 38.96
CA TYR A 329 19.36 15.40 37.63
C TYR A 329 18.64 14.06 37.66
N LEU A 330 17.62 13.93 36.82
CA LEU A 330 16.94 12.66 36.63
C LEU A 330 17.85 11.68 35.87
N ILE A 331 17.99 10.48 36.41
CA ILE A 331 18.75 9.37 35.84
C ILE A 331 17.89 8.11 35.77
N ALA A 332 18.17 7.25 34.79
CA ALA A 332 17.60 5.91 34.72
C ALA A 332 18.28 4.99 35.74
N GLN A 333 17.52 4.13 36.41
CA GLN A 333 18.09 3.09 37.30
C GLN A 333 18.52 1.84 36.53
N SER A 334 17.91 1.60 35.36
CA SER A 334 18.18 0.46 34.48
C SER A 334 17.66 0.75 33.06
N ASP A 335 17.79 -0.21 32.14
CA ASP A 335 16.94 -0.27 30.94
C ASP A 335 15.48 -0.58 31.34
N PHE A 336 14.55 -0.55 30.38
CA PHE A 336 13.21 -1.08 30.55
C PHE A 336 13.24 -2.56 30.91
N LEU A 337 12.40 -2.98 31.85
CA LEU A 337 12.26 -4.41 32.21
C LEU A 337 11.36 -5.19 31.25
N GLU A 338 10.68 -4.48 30.35
CA GLU A 338 9.86 -5.06 29.29
C GLU A 338 10.27 -4.48 27.93
N PRO A 339 10.21 -5.27 26.83
CA PRO A 339 10.53 -4.75 25.51
C PRO A 339 9.62 -3.58 25.12
N VAL A 340 10.25 -2.54 24.56
CA VAL A 340 9.58 -1.33 24.11
C VAL A 340 8.89 -1.54 22.76
N GLY A 341 7.77 -0.85 22.55
CA GLY A 341 7.07 -0.82 21.28
C GLY A 341 6.21 -2.06 21.00
N PRO A 342 5.92 -2.37 19.72
CA PRO A 342 5.06 -3.47 19.30
C PRO A 342 5.51 -4.83 19.83
N SER A 343 4.55 -5.74 20.01
CA SER A 343 4.90 -7.14 20.30
C SER A 343 5.56 -7.80 19.09
N PHE A 344 6.46 -8.73 19.36
CA PHE A 344 7.09 -9.63 18.38
C PHE A 344 6.93 -11.08 18.87
N TRP A 345 7.19 -12.04 17.99
CA TRP A 345 6.83 -13.44 18.21
C TRP A 345 7.49 -14.06 19.45
N GLU A 346 8.74 -13.70 19.72
CA GLU A 346 9.53 -14.26 20.81
C GLU A 346 9.37 -13.51 22.14
N ARG A 347 8.56 -12.44 22.23
CA ARG A 347 8.55 -11.49 23.36
C ARG A 347 8.51 -12.16 24.73
#